data_AF-A0AAJ6Z454-F1
#
_entry.id   AF-A0AAJ6Z454-F1
#
_cell.length_a   1.000
_cell.length_b   1.000
_cell.length_c   1.000
_cell.angle_alpha   90.00
_cell.angle_beta   90.00
_cell.angle_gamma   90.00
#
_symmetry.space_group_name_H-M   'P 1'
#
loop_
_entity.id
_entity.type
_entity.pdbx_description
1 polymer ?
#
loop_
_entity_poly.entity_id
_entity_poly.type
_entity_poly.pdbx_seq_one_letter_code
_entity_poly.pdbx_strand_id
1 'polypeptide(L)'
;MLANSAMEMQVEETPLALRRLWNLTRARLAGTTTTIDEPELVDNLPYAQEPEERPKALTSAPSDYESDGEEAFSELDVPEVPEVQCKGYWTSSVYDKEVILDASTLGDVPAVYRVPQPAPHQMPVIGVYIDPRVRTGFRYKIRPMQALDAPPLSVKPRYLFDGKALTLQSIGRGFARRLTFEPIDSTLNENNNYFWSDSRPEGFLFEIEAVSVGDKFTIYDANHEPQGILEVVQQQKNQIEINQLIGADGTIEKKVKINTLCKVEWYENDGATKLVPVTGVALLKKGRGNASVVRVINVAIGIKQLKKGYELKPGVQSSSRRVKVNGADIKDIPCQYSMVGLERYELPVIGTYVDPRIIPGFSYRVRPANSRRHLFEGRSLMLQSVGMGYGKRITFKPDTLNAPENYFWSDSHPEGIGMEPRAVHPDMKFSITGNGGLLGEAIVFRADLPQIEKMTEYVDVPGKRGKAVEKYIQVDVTCHVKLATTGGGSVDSEVHLMKVSGTALVRKDPGQQTAKLIKVFNVGLDSQLNLLFAHSQTELTFHPIP
;
A
#
# COMPACT_ATOMS: atom_id res chain seq x y z
N MET A 1 0.27 57.44 7.47
CA MET A 1 -0.17 56.85 8.75
C MET A 1 -1.67 56.66 8.70
N LEU A 2 -2.12 55.39 8.71
CA LEU A 2 -3.26 54.85 9.45
C LEU A 2 -3.60 53.47 8.86
N ALA A 3 -3.55 52.48 9.74
CA ALA A 3 -3.81 51.07 9.48
C ALA A 3 -5.30 50.82 9.22
N ASN A 4 -5.61 49.81 8.41
CA ASN A 4 -6.93 49.17 8.45
C ASN A 4 -6.77 47.65 8.53
N SER A 5 -7.46 47.11 9.54
CA SER A 5 -7.52 45.74 10.00
C SER A 5 -8.04 44.79 8.92
N ALA A 6 -7.30 43.70 8.67
CA ALA A 6 -7.81 42.53 7.97
C ALA A 6 -8.56 41.65 8.97
N MET A 7 -9.85 41.46 8.72
CA MET A 7 -10.73 40.55 9.46
C MET A 7 -10.74 39.22 8.69
N GLU A 8 -10.07 38.20 9.22
CA GLU A 8 -10.14 36.82 8.70
C GLU A 8 -11.57 36.29 8.87
N MET A 9 -12.26 36.04 7.76
CA MET A 9 -13.48 35.22 7.78
C MET A 9 -13.08 33.77 8.01
N GLN A 10 -13.41 33.25 9.19
CA GLN A 10 -13.43 31.82 9.46
C GLN A 10 -14.44 31.15 8.52
N VAL A 11 -13.94 30.27 7.64
CA VAL A 11 -14.76 29.35 6.86
C VAL A 11 -15.13 28.20 7.79
N GLU A 12 -16.33 28.23 8.35
CA GLU A 12 -16.92 27.07 9.02
C GLU A 12 -17.26 26.00 7.97
N GLU A 13 -16.42 24.97 7.86
CA GLU A 13 -16.70 23.80 7.05
C GLU A 13 -17.90 23.04 7.63
N THR A 14 -19.03 23.10 6.93
CA THR A 14 -20.21 22.29 7.26
C THR A 14 -19.84 20.78 7.30
N PRO A 15 -20.05 20.08 8.42
CA PRO A 15 -19.71 18.66 8.55
C PRO A 15 -20.42 17.78 7.49
N LEU A 16 -19.70 16.80 6.93
CA LEU A 16 -20.18 15.90 5.86
C LEU A 16 -21.52 15.19 6.15
N ALA A 17 -21.86 15.01 7.43
CA ALA A 17 -23.13 14.44 7.87
C ALA A 17 -24.34 15.32 7.50
N LEU A 18 -24.22 16.65 7.62
CA LEU A 18 -25.27 17.61 7.24
C LEU A 18 -25.48 17.66 5.73
N ARG A 19 -24.40 17.49 4.96
CA ARG A 19 -24.46 17.43 3.49
C ARG A 19 -25.15 16.15 2.98
N ARG A 20 -24.95 15.01 3.65
CA ARG A 20 -25.68 13.76 3.37
C ARG A 20 -27.17 13.89 3.74
N LEU A 21 -27.49 14.53 4.86
CA LEU A 21 -28.86 14.77 5.29
C LEU A 21 -29.63 15.65 4.28
N TRP A 22 -29.03 16.76 3.82
CA TRP A 22 -29.65 17.63 2.81
C TRP A 22 -29.83 16.98 1.43
N ASN A 23 -28.93 16.08 1.04
CA ASN A 23 -29.08 15.31 -0.19
C ASN A 23 -30.24 14.30 -0.11
N LEU A 24 -30.46 13.68 1.06
CA LEU A 24 -31.62 12.82 1.32
C LEU A 24 -32.93 13.62 1.32
N THR A 25 -32.95 14.83 1.88
CA THR A 25 -34.13 15.70 1.86
C THR A 25 -34.47 16.19 0.44
N ARG A 26 -33.46 16.48 -0.40
CA ARG A 26 -33.68 16.82 -1.82
C ARG A 26 -34.19 15.64 -2.64
N ALA A 27 -33.70 14.42 -2.39
CA ALA A 27 -34.18 13.22 -3.06
C ALA A 27 -35.65 12.90 -2.71
N ARG A 28 -36.08 13.16 -1.46
CA ARG A 28 -37.50 13.05 -1.05
C ARG A 28 -38.38 14.13 -1.67
N LEU A 29 -37.88 15.36 -1.82
CA LEU A 29 -38.63 16.45 -2.47
C LEU A 29 -38.70 16.30 -4.01
N ALA A 30 -37.81 15.52 -4.61
CA ALA A 30 -37.75 15.26 -6.05
C ALA A 30 -38.60 14.06 -6.54
N GLY A 31 -39.34 13.39 -5.65
CA GLY A 31 -40.41 12.44 -6.02
C GLY A 31 -39.98 11.15 -6.73
N THR A 32 -38.69 10.80 -6.73
CA THR A 32 -38.21 9.53 -7.30
C THR A 32 -38.06 8.47 -6.21
N THR A 33 -39.12 7.73 -5.92
CA THR A 33 -39.08 6.53 -5.06
C THR A 33 -39.14 5.28 -5.93
N THR A 34 -38.09 4.46 -5.91
CA THR A 34 -38.20 3.02 -6.19
C THR A 34 -38.27 2.28 -4.86
N THR A 35 -39.40 1.60 -4.66
CA THR A 35 -39.83 0.82 -3.51
C THR A 35 -38.96 -0.42 -3.28
N ILE A 36 -38.42 -0.59 -2.07
CA ILE A 36 -38.14 -1.90 -1.44
C ILE A 36 -38.40 -1.75 0.07
N ASP A 37 -39.21 -2.65 0.62
CA ASP A 37 -39.77 -2.68 1.98
C ASP A 37 -38.75 -2.75 3.13
N GLU A 38 -39.01 -1.99 4.19
CA GLU A 38 -38.43 -2.14 5.55
C GLU A 38 -39.39 -2.89 6.47
N PRO A 39 -38.91 -3.63 7.49
CA PRO A 39 -39.68 -3.89 8.70
C PRO A 39 -39.26 -2.94 9.85
N GLU A 40 -40.29 -2.22 10.31
CA GLU A 40 -40.52 -1.44 11.55
C GLU A 40 -39.41 -1.38 12.63
N LEU A 41 -38.93 -0.15 12.86
CA LEU A 41 -38.19 0.29 14.05
C LEU A 41 -39.18 0.76 15.13
N VAL A 42 -39.14 0.12 16.30
CA VAL A 42 -39.90 0.54 17.49
C VAL A 42 -39.05 1.51 18.31
N ASP A 43 -39.60 2.72 18.48
CA ASP A 43 -39.11 3.80 19.34
C ASP A 43 -38.93 3.37 20.80
N ASN A 44 -37.77 3.68 21.39
CA ASN A 44 -37.61 4.01 22.81
C ASN A 44 -36.19 4.54 23.08
N LEU A 45 -36.05 5.87 23.16
CA LEU A 45 -34.86 6.55 23.70
C LEU A 45 -35.23 7.19 25.05
N PRO A 46 -34.40 7.07 26.11
CA PRO A 46 -34.50 7.91 27.29
C PRO A 46 -33.49 9.08 27.32
N TYR A 47 -33.92 10.11 28.04
CA TYR A 47 -33.42 11.48 28.22
C TYR A 47 -32.03 11.64 28.88
N ALA A 48 -31.42 12.80 28.65
CA ALA A 48 -30.16 13.31 29.22
C ALA A 48 -30.36 14.32 30.37
N GLN A 49 -29.42 14.37 31.34
CA GLN A 49 -28.96 15.53 32.16
C GLN A 49 -28.09 15.01 33.34
N GLU A 50 -26.76 15.23 33.40
CA GLU A 50 -25.95 16.37 33.96
C GLU A 50 -25.31 15.98 35.34
N PRO A 51 -24.26 16.66 35.89
CA PRO A 51 -23.33 17.67 35.35
C PRO A 51 -21.81 17.45 35.69
N GLU A 52 -20.97 18.33 35.14
CA GLU A 52 -19.51 18.46 35.25
C GLU A 52 -18.99 18.98 36.62
N GLU A 53 -17.78 18.57 37.02
CA GLU A 53 -16.95 19.25 38.05
C GLU A 53 -15.68 19.87 37.46
N ARG A 54 -15.36 21.08 37.93
CA ARG A 54 -14.33 22.01 37.43
C ARG A 54 -12.88 21.58 37.72
N PRO A 55 -11.91 21.95 36.86
CA PRO A 55 -10.47 21.79 37.15
C PRO A 55 -9.89 22.98 37.94
N LYS A 56 -8.94 22.69 38.86
CA LYS A 56 -8.12 23.69 39.57
C LYS A 56 -6.86 24.03 38.77
N ALA A 57 -6.54 25.32 38.71
CA ALA A 57 -5.35 25.89 38.09
C ALA A 57 -4.13 25.91 39.04
N LEU A 58 -2.92 25.79 38.49
CA LEU A 58 -1.70 26.36 39.07
C LEU A 58 -0.66 26.73 37.98
N THR A 59 -0.48 28.04 37.89
CA THR A 59 0.59 28.96 37.44
C THR A 59 2.00 28.51 36.99
N SER A 60 2.47 29.24 35.94
CA SER A 60 3.80 29.69 35.42
C SER A 60 4.95 29.91 36.43
N ALA A 61 6.28 30.01 36.14
CA ALA A 61 7.22 30.05 34.99
C ALA A 61 8.69 30.08 35.60
N PRO A 62 9.79 30.60 34.99
CA PRO A 62 10.53 30.38 33.72
C PRO A 62 12.01 29.95 33.93
N SER A 63 12.78 29.61 32.88
CA SER A 63 14.22 30.00 32.74
C SER A 63 14.83 29.64 31.38
N ASP A 64 15.54 30.61 30.80
CA ASP A 64 16.30 30.56 29.54
C ASP A 64 17.70 29.95 29.69
N TYR A 65 18.18 29.21 28.69
CA TYR A 65 19.61 29.10 28.35
C TYR A 65 19.82 28.61 26.90
N GLU A 66 20.56 29.39 26.09
CA GLU A 66 21.03 29.05 24.74
C GLU A 66 22.41 28.36 24.79
N SER A 67 22.66 27.38 23.92
CA SER A 67 23.98 27.10 23.33
C SER A 67 23.90 26.04 22.22
N ASP A 68 24.49 26.37 21.07
CA ASP A 68 24.66 25.54 19.86
C ASP A 68 25.58 24.31 20.05
N GLY A 69 25.38 23.28 19.20
CA GLY A 69 26.41 22.27 18.90
C GLY A 69 25.89 20.83 18.64
N GLU A 70 25.76 20.50 17.36
CA GLU A 70 25.88 19.19 16.66
C GLU A 70 25.56 17.83 17.33
N GLU A 71 24.70 17.08 16.62
CA GLU A 71 24.72 15.62 16.38
C GLU A 71 25.01 14.64 17.53
N ALA A 72 23.93 14.09 18.11
CA ALA A 72 23.78 12.64 18.36
C ALA A 72 22.35 12.33 18.81
N PHE A 73 21.71 11.36 18.14
CA PHE A 73 20.40 10.82 18.51
C PHE A 73 20.45 10.25 19.94
N SER A 74 19.92 11.01 20.90
CA SER A 74 19.70 10.52 22.26
C SER A 74 18.34 9.84 22.33
N GLU A 75 18.33 8.61 22.82
CA GLU A 75 17.15 7.83 23.18
C GLU A 75 16.23 8.69 24.07
N LEU A 76 15.14 9.19 23.48
CA LEU A 76 14.10 9.89 24.23
C LEU A 76 13.09 8.87 24.71
N ASP A 77 13.15 8.61 26.01
CA ASP A 77 12.15 7.88 26.79
C ASP A 77 10.75 8.41 26.49
N VAL A 78 9.96 7.53 25.87
CA VAL A 78 8.52 7.72 25.79
C VAL A 78 7.97 7.45 27.19
N PRO A 79 7.17 8.37 27.80
CA PRO A 79 6.63 8.14 29.13
C PRO A 79 5.89 6.80 29.17
N GLU A 80 6.33 5.94 30.08
CA GLU A 80 5.74 4.63 30.33
C GLU A 80 4.24 4.78 30.62
N VAL A 81 3.43 4.34 29.66
CA VAL A 81 2.02 4.04 29.90
C VAL A 81 2.00 2.89 30.91
N PRO A 82 1.21 2.95 32.01
CA PRO A 82 1.27 1.98 33.10
C PRO A 82 1.18 0.56 32.57
N GLU A 83 2.07 -0.29 33.08
CA GLU A 83 2.21 -1.69 32.72
C GLU A 83 0.84 -2.38 32.68
N VAL A 84 0.48 -2.89 31.50
CA VAL A 84 -0.67 -3.78 31.36
C VAL A 84 -0.31 -5.06 32.10
N GLN A 85 -1.03 -5.36 33.19
CA GLN A 85 -0.87 -6.60 33.95
C GLN A 85 -0.96 -7.83 33.02
N CYS A 86 0.19 -8.38 32.66
CA CYS A 86 0.27 -9.72 32.10
C CYS A 86 -0.13 -10.71 33.20
N LYS A 87 -1.07 -11.61 32.93
CA LYS A 87 -1.34 -12.74 33.84
C LYS A 87 -0.02 -13.48 34.08
N GLY A 88 0.42 -13.56 35.34
CA GLY A 88 1.60 -14.33 35.71
C GLY A 88 1.33 -15.82 35.48
N TYR A 89 1.91 -16.37 34.42
CA TYR A 89 1.89 -17.82 34.15
C TYR A 89 3.00 -18.58 34.90
N TRP A 90 3.79 -17.86 35.70
CA TRP A 90 5.07 -18.30 36.24
C TRP A 90 5.18 -18.01 37.73
N THR A 91 5.78 -18.92 38.47
CA THR A 91 6.22 -18.67 39.86
C THR A 91 7.67 -18.19 39.83
N SER A 92 7.91 -16.94 40.20
CA SER A 92 9.24 -16.37 40.36
C SER A 92 9.78 -16.68 41.76
N SER A 93 11.02 -17.13 41.90
CA SER A 93 11.72 -17.06 43.18
C SER A 93 12.24 -15.64 43.39
N VAL A 94 12.10 -15.09 44.60
CA VAL A 94 12.44 -13.68 44.92
C VAL A 94 13.96 -13.45 44.97
N TYR A 95 14.77 -14.52 44.88
CA TYR A 95 16.21 -14.47 45.10
C TYR A 95 17.07 -14.91 43.91
N ASP A 96 16.49 -15.53 42.88
CA ASP A 96 17.24 -15.98 41.69
C ASP A 96 16.55 -15.50 40.40
N LYS A 97 17.33 -15.17 39.36
CA LYS A 97 16.86 -14.82 38.01
C LYS A 97 16.27 -16.03 37.26
N GLU A 98 15.59 -16.91 37.99
CA GLU A 98 15.12 -18.21 37.57
C GLU A 98 13.60 -18.31 37.69
N VAL A 99 13.03 -19.10 36.81
CA VAL A 99 11.61 -19.44 36.81
C VAL A 99 11.46 -20.94 36.80
N ILE A 100 10.54 -21.43 37.64
CA ILE A 100 10.17 -22.85 37.68
C ILE A 100 9.01 -23.06 36.71
N LEU A 101 9.22 -23.91 35.71
CA LEU A 101 8.20 -24.35 34.76
C LEU A 101 7.75 -25.75 35.14
N ASP A 102 6.48 -25.89 35.55
CA ASP A 102 5.91 -27.16 35.96
C ASP A 102 4.87 -27.63 34.94
N ALA A 103 5.17 -28.71 34.21
CA ALA A 103 4.28 -29.25 33.18
C ALA A 103 3.03 -29.92 33.76
N SER A 104 3.03 -30.29 35.05
CA SER A 104 1.83 -30.82 35.69
C SER A 104 0.69 -29.79 35.76
N THR A 105 1.02 -28.50 35.85
CA THR A 105 0.04 -27.39 35.83
C THR A 105 -0.66 -27.25 34.47
N LEU A 106 -0.07 -27.82 33.42
CA LEU A 106 -0.63 -27.86 32.06
C LEU A 106 -1.54 -29.08 31.84
N GLY A 107 -1.66 -29.97 32.83
CA GLY A 107 -2.33 -31.26 32.69
C GLY A 107 -1.53 -32.27 31.84
N ASP A 108 -0.22 -32.06 31.69
CA ASP A 108 0.67 -32.95 30.96
C ASP A 108 1.49 -33.83 31.93
N VAL A 109 2.42 -34.63 31.39
CA VAL A 109 3.35 -35.46 32.17
C VAL A 109 4.05 -34.58 33.22
N PRO A 110 4.04 -34.97 34.51
CA PRO A 110 4.63 -34.17 35.58
C PRO A 110 6.16 -34.12 35.41
N ALA A 111 6.66 -32.96 35.00
CA ALA A 111 8.07 -32.64 34.89
C ALA A 111 8.29 -31.17 35.24
N VAL A 112 9.38 -30.90 35.97
CA VAL A 112 9.70 -29.57 36.47
C VAL A 112 11.05 -29.14 35.89
N TYR A 113 11.08 -27.94 35.33
CA TYR A 113 12.26 -27.36 34.70
C TYR A 113 12.60 -26.03 35.37
N ARG A 114 13.90 -25.76 35.54
CA ARG A 114 14.41 -24.46 35.98
C ARG A 114 15.07 -23.77 34.81
N VAL A 115 14.60 -22.57 34.48
CA VAL A 115 15.08 -21.81 33.32
C VAL A 115 15.36 -20.36 33.69
N PRO A 116 16.20 -19.64 32.93
CA PRO A 116 16.33 -18.19 33.08
C PRO A 116 14.98 -17.50 32.87
N GLN A 117 14.73 -16.41 33.60
CA GLN A 117 13.49 -15.64 33.46
C GLN A 117 13.27 -15.16 32.01
N PRO A 118 12.22 -15.63 31.30
CA PRO A 118 11.92 -15.18 29.95
C PRO A 118 11.50 -13.71 29.95
N ALA A 119 11.84 -12.98 28.88
CA ALA A 119 11.32 -11.63 28.68
C ALA A 119 9.79 -11.64 28.40
N PRO A 120 9.06 -10.53 28.59
CA PRO A 120 7.59 -10.51 28.42
C PRO A 120 7.07 -10.95 27.05
N HIS A 121 7.87 -10.74 25.99
CA HIS A 121 7.57 -11.15 24.61
C HIS A 121 7.93 -12.61 24.30
N GLN A 122 8.56 -13.32 25.24
CA GLN A 122 9.07 -14.66 25.07
C GLN A 122 8.18 -15.70 25.76
N MET A 123 8.10 -16.87 25.14
CA MET A 123 7.33 -18.03 25.58
C MET A 123 8.27 -19.25 25.67
N PRO A 124 8.53 -19.80 26.87
CA PRO A 124 9.44 -20.92 27.03
C PRO A 124 8.83 -22.26 26.60
N VAL A 125 9.69 -23.09 26.00
CA VAL A 125 9.38 -24.43 25.52
C VAL A 125 10.55 -25.35 25.85
N ILE A 126 10.32 -26.38 26.68
CA ILE A 126 11.37 -27.31 27.11
C ILE A 126 10.76 -28.67 27.47
N GLY A 127 11.28 -29.75 26.89
CA GLY A 127 10.79 -31.12 27.15
C GLY A 127 9.27 -31.24 26.97
N VAL A 128 8.53 -31.62 28.01
CA VAL A 128 7.05 -31.68 27.96
C VAL A 128 6.37 -30.34 28.26
N TYR A 129 7.09 -29.35 28.77
CA TYR A 129 6.55 -28.03 29.07
C TYR A 129 6.47 -27.17 27.80
N ILE A 130 5.26 -26.83 27.38
CA ILE A 130 4.98 -25.88 26.30
C ILE A 130 4.16 -24.72 26.88
N ASP A 131 4.67 -23.49 26.83
CA ASP A 131 3.92 -22.31 27.27
C ASP A 131 2.50 -22.30 26.64
N PRO A 132 1.42 -22.14 27.44
CA PRO A 132 0.03 -22.16 26.95
C PRO A 132 -0.30 -21.17 25.82
N ARG A 133 0.52 -20.13 25.66
CA ARG A 133 0.45 -19.14 24.58
C ARG A 133 1.01 -19.69 23.27
N VAL A 134 1.90 -20.69 23.29
CA VAL A 134 2.39 -21.33 22.07
C VAL A 134 1.29 -22.24 21.48
N ARG A 135 0.69 -21.78 20.39
CA ARG A 135 -0.40 -22.46 19.68
C ARG A 135 -0.06 -22.66 18.21
N THR A 136 -0.51 -23.79 17.65
CA THR A 136 -0.39 -24.07 16.22
C THR A 136 -1.19 -23.06 15.39
N GLY A 137 -0.82 -22.87 14.13
CA GLY A 137 -1.41 -21.91 13.19
C GLY A 137 -0.89 -20.48 13.34
N PHE A 138 -0.06 -20.18 14.34
CA PHE A 138 0.55 -18.87 14.52
C PHE A 138 2.04 -18.89 14.17
N ARG A 139 2.58 -17.73 13.80
CA ARG A 139 3.99 -17.58 13.43
C ARG A 139 4.85 -17.22 14.63
N TYR A 140 6.03 -17.85 14.72
CA TYR A 140 6.99 -17.59 15.79
C TYR A 140 8.42 -17.50 15.26
N LYS A 141 9.20 -16.57 15.81
CA LYS A 141 10.66 -16.62 15.82
C LYS A 141 11.10 -17.48 17.00
N ILE A 142 12.16 -18.25 16.79
CA ILE A 142 12.61 -19.24 17.77
C ILE A 142 14.09 -19.09 17.98
N ARG A 143 14.51 -19.08 19.24
CA ARG A 143 15.91 -19.13 19.62
C ARG A 143 16.11 -20.14 20.76
N PRO A 144 17.27 -20.79 20.84
CA PRO A 144 17.63 -21.54 22.04
C PRO A 144 17.68 -20.64 23.28
N MET A 145 17.34 -21.21 24.43
CA MET A 145 17.63 -20.59 25.73
C MET A 145 19.15 -20.58 25.98
N GLN A 146 19.60 -19.63 26.79
CA GLN A 146 20.96 -19.63 27.30
C GLN A 146 21.03 -20.50 28.54
N ALA A 147 22.17 -21.15 28.76
CA ALA A 147 22.42 -21.83 30.03
C ALA A 147 22.45 -20.80 31.17
N LEU A 148 22.04 -21.20 32.36
CA LEU A 148 21.99 -20.35 33.55
C LEU A 148 23.37 -19.75 33.89
N ASP A 149 24.44 -20.50 33.66
CA ASP A 149 25.83 -20.11 33.94
C ASP A 149 26.53 -19.41 32.76
N ALA A 150 25.82 -19.16 31.66
CA ALA A 150 26.44 -18.56 30.48
C ALA A 150 26.73 -17.06 30.72
N PRO A 151 27.93 -16.56 30.37
CA PRO A 151 28.21 -15.13 30.42
C PRO A 151 27.25 -14.38 29.49
N PRO A 152 26.80 -13.16 29.85
CA PRO A 152 25.93 -12.36 29.00
C PRO A 152 26.58 -12.17 27.64
N LEU A 153 25.92 -12.71 26.60
CA LEU A 153 26.43 -12.69 25.24
C LEU A 153 26.63 -11.25 24.75
N SER A 154 27.86 -10.90 24.39
CA SER A 154 28.17 -9.73 23.55
C SER A 154 27.71 -9.92 22.08
N VAL A 155 27.25 -11.13 21.73
CA VAL A 155 26.86 -11.53 20.37
C VAL A 155 25.33 -11.60 20.29
N LYS A 156 24.77 -11.10 19.18
CA LYS A 156 23.33 -11.16 18.88
C LYS A 156 22.79 -12.59 19.03
N PRO A 157 21.59 -12.79 19.63
CA PRO A 157 21.00 -14.12 19.80
C PRO A 157 20.82 -14.82 18.45
N ARG A 158 21.27 -16.08 18.36
CA ARG A 158 21.14 -16.91 17.15
C ARG A 158 19.75 -17.54 17.10
N TYR A 159 18.94 -17.08 16.15
CA TYR A 159 17.62 -17.67 15.89
C TYR A 159 17.73 -18.89 14.98
N LEU A 160 16.79 -19.83 15.12
CA LEU A 160 16.57 -20.91 14.16
C LEU A 160 15.96 -20.35 12.86
N PHE A 161 16.00 -21.15 11.79
CA PHE A 161 15.40 -20.83 10.49
C PHE A 161 15.84 -19.48 9.91
N ASP A 162 17.12 -19.16 10.05
CA ASP A 162 17.73 -17.89 9.62
C ASP A 162 17.03 -16.64 10.19
N GLY A 163 16.40 -16.78 11.37
CA GLY A 163 15.67 -15.69 12.03
C GLY A 163 14.30 -15.39 11.42
N LYS A 164 13.82 -16.21 10.48
CA LYS A 164 12.46 -16.09 9.93
C LYS A 164 11.43 -16.58 10.95
N ALA A 165 10.31 -15.88 11.04
CA ALA A 165 9.16 -16.36 11.80
C ALA A 165 8.38 -17.35 10.94
N LEU A 166 8.18 -18.57 11.44
CA LEU A 166 7.45 -19.62 10.72
C LEU A 166 6.18 -20.02 11.43
N THR A 167 5.15 -20.37 10.66
CA THR A 167 3.89 -20.89 11.20
C THR A 167 4.12 -22.25 11.84
N LEU A 168 3.81 -22.39 13.13
CA LEU A 168 3.83 -23.66 13.84
C LEU A 168 2.65 -24.53 13.37
N GLN A 169 2.91 -25.60 12.64
CA GLN A 169 1.86 -26.46 12.08
C GLN A 169 1.36 -27.49 13.09
N SER A 170 2.28 -28.14 13.82
CA SER A 170 1.92 -29.21 14.75
C SER A 170 2.85 -29.27 15.97
N ILE A 171 2.29 -29.77 17.07
CA ILE A 171 3.01 -30.12 18.30
C ILE A 171 2.77 -31.61 18.53
N GLY A 172 3.83 -32.40 18.49
CA GLY A 172 3.78 -33.85 18.67
C GLY A 172 3.38 -34.27 20.09
N ARG A 173 3.16 -35.57 20.27
CA ARG A 173 2.95 -36.21 21.57
C ARG A 173 4.24 -36.89 22.03
N GLY A 174 4.35 -37.14 23.34
CA GLY A 174 5.48 -37.85 23.94
C GLY A 174 6.23 -37.03 24.99
N PHE A 175 7.30 -37.61 25.53
CA PHE A 175 8.19 -36.96 26.52
C PHE A 175 9.06 -35.85 25.91
N ALA A 176 9.28 -35.94 24.60
CA ALA A 176 9.81 -34.88 23.75
C ALA A 176 8.72 -34.46 22.77
N ARG A 177 8.53 -33.16 22.57
CA ARG A 177 7.51 -32.61 21.66
C ARG A 177 8.16 -32.26 20.34
N ARG A 178 7.80 -33.00 19.28
CA ARG A 178 8.18 -32.63 17.92
C ARG A 178 7.40 -31.38 17.50
N LEU A 179 8.09 -30.28 17.31
CA LEU A 179 7.54 -29.00 16.87
C LEU A 179 7.80 -28.89 15.38
N THR A 180 6.74 -28.88 14.56
CA THR A 180 6.83 -28.85 13.10
C THR A 180 6.32 -27.52 12.58
N PHE A 181 7.12 -26.85 11.76
CA PHE A 181 6.83 -25.54 11.18
C PHE A 181 6.52 -25.66 9.69
N GLU A 182 5.99 -24.59 9.10
CA GLU A 182 5.73 -24.56 7.66
C GLU A 182 7.01 -24.79 6.82
N PRO A 183 6.90 -25.49 5.68
CA PRO A 183 8.03 -25.71 4.80
C PRO A 183 8.48 -24.38 4.18
N ILE A 184 9.79 -24.18 4.12
CA ILE A 184 10.44 -23.12 3.34
C ILE A 184 11.01 -23.80 2.10
N ASP A 185 10.70 -23.30 0.91
CA ASP A 185 11.24 -23.77 -0.37
C ASP A 185 11.17 -25.30 -0.58
N SER A 186 10.19 -25.96 0.03
CA SER A 186 10.01 -27.40 0.05
C SER A 186 8.53 -27.79 0.09
N THR A 187 8.24 -29.07 -0.18
CA THR A 187 6.89 -29.62 -0.03
C THR A 187 6.67 -30.14 1.39
N LEU A 188 5.41 -30.37 1.77
CA LEU A 188 5.06 -30.92 3.10
C LEU A 188 5.80 -32.24 3.40
N ASN A 189 6.06 -33.05 2.36
CA ASN A 189 6.68 -34.37 2.48
C ASN A 189 8.21 -34.31 2.63
N GLU A 190 8.84 -33.17 2.31
CA GLU A 190 10.29 -32.97 2.37
C GLU A 190 10.66 -31.90 3.43
N ASN A 191 9.74 -31.64 4.35
CA ASN A 191 9.86 -30.56 5.31
C ASN A 191 10.83 -30.91 6.46
N ASN A 192 12.01 -30.29 6.42
CA ASN A 192 13.01 -30.39 7.47
C ASN A 192 12.86 -29.34 8.58
N ASN A 193 11.83 -28.49 8.53
CA ASN A 193 11.59 -27.44 9.53
C ASN A 193 10.89 -28.00 10.77
N TYR A 194 11.57 -28.91 11.46
CA TYR A 194 11.12 -29.42 12.75
C TYR A 194 12.28 -29.63 13.71
N PHE A 195 11.98 -29.63 15.00
CA PHE A 195 12.91 -30.03 16.05
C PHE A 195 12.14 -30.61 17.23
N TRP A 196 12.85 -31.21 18.18
CA TRP A 196 12.24 -31.70 19.42
C TRP A 196 12.50 -30.69 20.55
N SER A 197 11.51 -30.48 21.41
CA SER A 197 11.59 -29.55 22.54
C SER A 197 12.70 -29.86 23.56
N ASP A 198 13.30 -31.05 23.49
CA ASP A 198 14.44 -31.49 24.30
C ASP A 198 15.75 -31.64 23.50
N SER A 199 15.75 -31.28 22.20
CA SER A 199 16.97 -31.28 21.37
C SER A 199 18.06 -30.35 21.92
N ARG A 200 17.68 -29.47 22.87
CA ARG A 200 18.58 -28.66 23.69
C ARG A 200 18.18 -28.82 25.15
N PRO A 201 19.11 -29.14 26.06
CA PRO A 201 18.81 -29.29 27.48
C PRO A 201 18.33 -27.97 28.12
N GLU A 202 18.71 -26.82 27.56
CA GLU A 202 18.27 -25.50 28.02
C GLU A 202 16.86 -25.14 27.51
N GLY A 203 16.39 -25.81 26.45
CA GLY A 203 15.11 -25.53 25.77
C GLY A 203 15.15 -24.32 24.83
N PHE A 204 13.97 -23.79 24.50
CA PHE A 204 13.74 -22.80 23.44
C PHE A 204 12.81 -21.67 23.87
N LEU A 205 13.00 -20.48 23.32
CA LEU A 205 12.12 -19.34 23.48
C LEU A 205 11.45 -19.00 22.16
N PHE A 206 10.13 -18.90 22.22
CA PHE A 206 9.26 -18.53 21.11
C PHE A 206 8.87 -17.07 21.24
N GLU A 207 8.91 -16.34 20.14
CA GLU A 207 8.50 -14.94 20.03
C GLU A 207 7.45 -14.82 18.93
N ILE A 208 6.26 -14.33 19.25
CA ILE A 208 5.15 -14.26 18.29
C ILE A 208 5.43 -13.21 17.20
N GLU A 209 5.07 -13.50 15.95
CA GLU A 209 5.11 -12.54 14.85
C GLU A 209 3.72 -12.40 14.21
N ALA A 210 2.99 -11.38 14.63
CA ALA A 210 1.68 -11.06 14.08
C ALA A 210 1.79 -10.36 12.72
N VAL A 211 2.63 -9.33 12.67
CA VAL A 211 2.86 -8.51 11.47
C VAL A 211 4.32 -8.68 11.03
N SER A 212 4.57 -8.82 9.74
CA SER A 212 5.90 -9.03 9.15
C SER A 212 6.28 -7.90 8.19
N VAL A 213 7.57 -7.82 7.89
CA VAL A 213 8.07 -6.92 6.83
C VAL A 213 7.42 -7.29 5.49
N GLY A 214 6.95 -6.29 4.76
CA GLY A 214 6.21 -6.45 3.50
C GLY A 214 4.70 -6.53 3.67
N ASP A 215 4.17 -6.68 4.90
CA ASP A 215 2.72 -6.66 5.13
C ASP A 215 2.14 -5.28 4.78
N LYS A 216 1.01 -5.28 4.06
CA LYS A 216 0.34 -4.06 3.57
C LYS A 216 -1.04 -3.92 4.17
N PHE A 217 -1.37 -2.70 4.58
CA PHE A 217 -2.64 -2.36 5.19
C PHE A 217 -3.22 -1.07 4.61
N THR A 218 -4.55 -0.96 4.70
CA THR A 218 -5.28 0.29 4.46
C THR A 218 -5.59 0.92 5.81
N ILE A 219 -5.35 2.24 5.92
CA ILE A 219 -5.57 3.05 7.11
C ILE A 219 -7.00 3.55 7.09
N TYR A 220 -7.74 3.34 8.18
CA TYR A 220 -9.10 3.83 8.38
C TYR A 220 -9.16 4.75 9.60
N ASP A 221 -9.86 5.87 9.48
CA ASP A 221 -10.13 6.76 10.61
C ASP A 221 -11.25 6.24 11.53
N ALA A 222 -11.61 7.04 12.53
CA ALA A 222 -12.68 6.73 13.48
C ALA A 222 -14.08 6.64 12.83
N ASN A 223 -14.27 7.22 11.64
CA ASN A 223 -15.51 7.13 10.86
C ASN A 223 -15.52 5.91 9.93
N HIS A 224 -14.48 5.05 10.01
CA HIS A 224 -14.24 3.94 9.09
C HIS A 224 -14.11 4.38 7.63
N GLU A 225 -13.64 5.60 7.38
CA GLU A 225 -13.27 6.05 6.04
C GLU A 225 -11.78 5.80 5.78
N PRO A 226 -11.42 5.29 4.58
CA PRO A 226 -10.04 4.99 4.24
C PRO A 226 -9.23 6.27 3.96
N GLN A 227 -8.10 6.42 4.64
CA GLN A 227 -7.27 7.63 4.65
C GLN A 227 -5.93 7.47 3.92
N GLY A 228 -5.49 6.24 3.73
CA GLY A 228 -4.19 5.95 3.14
C GLY A 228 -3.85 4.47 3.17
N ILE A 229 -2.63 4.17 2.75
CA ILE A 229 -2.06 2.82 2.76
C ILE A 229 -0.74 2.84 3.52
N LEU A 230 -0.37 1.70 4.06
CA LEU A 230 0.94 1.51 4.69
C LEU A 230 1.53 0.14 4.34
N GLU A 231 2.85 0.10 4.30
CA GLU A 231 3.66 -1.10 4.15
C GLU A 231 4.65 -1.18 5.30
N VAL A 232 4.76 -2.34 5.93
CA VAL A 232 5.69 -2.56 7.04
C VAL A 232 7.09 -2.76 6.49
N VAL A 233 8.03 -1.94 6.94
CA VAL A 233 9.42 -1.95 6.46
C VAL A 233 10.34 -2.62 7.48
N GLN A 234 10.10 -2.39 8.77
CA GLN A 234 10.96 -2.91 9.82
C GLN A 234 10.20 -3.08 11.14
N GLN A 235 10.57 -4.08 11.94
CA GLN A 235 10.13 -4.21 13.32
C GLN A 235 11.04 -3.35 14.24
N GLN A 236 10.46 -2.47 15.05
CA GLN A 236 11.25 -1.62 15.97
C GLN A 236 11.41 -2.22 17.37
N LYS A 237 10.37 -2.87 17.89
CA LYS A 237 10.41 -3.61 19.17
C LYS A 237 9.79 -4.99 19.01
N ASN A 238 10.16 -5.95 19.85
CA ASN A 238 9.54 -7.28 19.83
C ASN A 238 8.03 -7.21 20.07
N GLN A 239 7.29 -8.09 19.41
CA GLN A 239 5.83 -8.12 19.52
C GLN A 239 5.42 -8.88 20.78
N ILE A 240 4.40 -8.37 21.48
CA ILE A 240 4.00 -8.90 22.80
C ILE A 240 2.55 -9.37 22.73
N GLU A 241 2.32 -10.63 23.06
CA GLU A 241 0.96 -11.14 23.24
C GLU A 241 0.35 -10.58 24.53
N ILE A 242 -0.73 -9.81 24.39
CA ILE A 242 -1.46 -9.20 25.50
C ILE A 242 -2.54 -10.15 26.02
N ASN A 243 -3.24 -10.83 25.10
CA ASN A 243 -4.38 -11.67 25.45
C ASN A 243 -4.59 -12.78 24.41
N GLN A 244 -5.15 -13.89 24.86
CA GLN A 244 -5.61 -15.02 24.06
C GLN A 244 -6.99 -15.45 24.54
N LEU A 245 -7.92 -15.57 23.59
CA LEU A 245 -9.26 -16.12 23.81
C LEU A 245 -9.45 -17.35 22.93
N ILE A 246 -10.00 -18.42 23.52
CA ILE A 246 -10.31 -19.67 22.83
C ILE A 246 -11.82 -19.84 22.85
N GLY A 247 -12.45 -19.81 21.69
CA GLY A 247 -13.88 -20.03 21.50
C GLY A 247 -14.25 -21.50 21.69
N ALA A 248 -15.53 -21.75 22.02
CA ALA A 248 -16.06 -23.12 22.17
C ALA A 248 -15.98 -23.94 20.87
N ASP A 249 -15.98 -23.27 19.73
CA ASP A 249 -15.80 -23.84 18.39
C ASP A 249 -14.32 -24.15 18.05
N GLY A 250 -13.40 -23.91 18.99
CA GLY A 250 -11.96 -24.09 18.82
C GLY A 250 -11.27 -22.93 18.10
N THR A 251 -11.98 -21.83 17.80
CA THR A 251 -11.34 -20.62 17.27
C THR A 251 -10.41 -20.00 18.31
N ILE A 252 -9.27 -19.48 17.86
CA ILE A 252 -8.30 -18.83 18.74
C ILE A 252 -8.13 -17.38 18.27
N GLU A 253 -8.38 -16.44 19.17
CA GLU A 253 -8.17 -15.02 18.94
C GLU A 253 -7.02 -14.52 19.83
N LYS A 254 -6.00 -13.90 19.23
CA LYS A 254 -4.87 -13.31 19.96
C LYS A 254 -4.82 -11.80 19.74
N LYS A 255 -4.52 -11.07 20.81
CA LYS A 255 -4.22 -9.64 20.78
C LYS A 255 -2.72 -9.45 20.97
N VAL A 256 -2.05 -8.87 19.97
CA VAL A 256 -0.59 -8.71 19.96
C VAL A 256 -0.23 -7.24 19.80
N LYS A 257 0.54 -6.70 20.75
CA LYS A 257 1.09 -5.34 20.67
C LYS A 257 2.19 -5.30 19.62
N ILE A 258 2.12 -4.34 18.70
CA ILE A 258 3.10 -4.14 17.65
C ILE A 258 3.74 -2.75 17.74
N ASN A 259 5.01 -2.68 17.33
CA ASN A 259 5.75 -1.45 17.13
C ASN A 259 6.67 -1.61 15.92
N THR A 260 6.30 -0.98 14.81
CA THR A 260 6.89 -1.18 13.49
C THR A 260 7.19 0.16 12.83
N LEU A 261 8.22 0.19 11.99
CA LEU A 261 8.47 1.28 11.08
C LEU A 261 7.78 0.97 9.75
N CYS A 262 6.96 1.90 9.27
CA CYS A 262 6.13 1.70 8.09
C CYS A 262 6.35 2.81 7.07
N LYS A 263 6.24 2.44 5.80
CA LYS A 263 6.13 3.32 4.66
C LYS A 263 4.65 3.68 4.49
N VAL A 264 4.26 4.91 4.82
CA VAL A 264 2.88 5.39 4.80
C VAL A 264 2.66 6.32 3.62
N GLU A 265 1.57 6.11 2.91
CA GLU A 265 1.09 6.97 1.83
C GLU A 265 -0.34 7.45 2.15
N TRP A 266 -0.50 8.74 2.39
CA TRP A 266 -1.80 9.36 2.64
C TRP A 266 -2.50 9.71 1.34
N TYR A 267 -3.82 9.53 1.28
CA TYR A 267 -4.61 9.86 0.10
C TYR A 267 -4.72 11.36 -0.16
N GLU A 268 -4.74 12.19 0.89
CA GLU A 268 -4.92 13.64 0.74
C GLU A 268 -3.63 14.41 0.37
N ASN A 269 -2.44 13.84 0.57
CA ASN A 269 -1.15 14.53 0.37
C ASN A 269 -0.40 14.00 -0.87
N ASP A 270 -1.05 14.00 -2.03
CA ASP A 270 -0.48 13.63 -3.34
C ASP A 270 0.26 12.29 -3.43
N GLY A 271 0.04 11.38 -2.47
CA GLY A 271 0.75 10.11 -2.41
C GLY A 271 2.21 10.24 -1.94
N ALA A 272 2.57 11.35 -1.29
CA ALA A 272 3.87 11.52 -0.68
C ALA A 272 4.09 10.41 0.35
N THR A 273 5.09 9.58 0.07
CA THR A 273 5.41 8.45 0.91
C THR A 273 6.33 8.89 2.05
N LYS A 274 5.94 8.62 3.29
CA LYS A 274 6.73 8.95 4.49
C LYS A 274 7.05 7.69 5.29
N LEU A 275 8.29 7.61 5.79
CA LEU A 275 8.69 6.56 6.71
C LEU A 275 8.38 7.01 8.14
N VAL A 276 7.45 6.32 8.81
CA VAL A 276 6.96 6.72 10.14
C VAL A 276 6.78 5.50 11.05
N PRO A 277 7.03 5.64 12.36
CA PRO A 277 6.74 4.57 13.30
C PRO A 277 5.23 4.45 13.49
N VAL A 278 4.79 3.22 13.67
CA VAL A 278 3.40 2.81 13.84
C VAL A 278 3.33 1.87 15.03
N THR A 279 2.43 2.16 15.95
CA THR A 279 2.12 1.29 17.09
C THR A 279 0.64 0.92 17.07
N GLY A 280 0.29 -0.23 17.62
CA GLY A 280 -1.10 -0.67 17.69
C GLY A 280 -1.24 -2.06 18.30
N VAL A 281 -2.46 -2.59 18.28
CA VAL A 281 -2.77 -3.96 18.73
C VAL A 281 -3.33 -4.75 17.56
N ALA A 282 -2.54 -5.70 17.05
CA ALA A 282 -2.96 -6.63 16.03
C ALA A 282 -3.91 -7.68 16.62
N LEU A 283 -5.05 -7.88 15.95
CA LEU A 283 -6.03 -8.92 16.28
C LEU A 283 -5.85 -10.07 15.29
N LEU A 284 -5.30 -11.18 15.77
CA LEU A 284 -5.17 -12.40 14.99
C LEU A 284 -6.35 -13.31 15.28
N LYS A 285 -6.86 -13.97 14.24
CA LYS A 285 -7.88 -14.99 14.36
C LYS A 285 -7.45 -16.26 13.64
N LYS A 286 -7.59 -17.38 14.33
CA LYS A 286 -7.35 -18.72 13.80
C LYS A 286 -8.63 -19.54 13.87
N GLY A 287 -9.07 -20.05 12.71
CA GLY A 287 -10.11 -21.08 12.61
C GLY A 287 -9.49 -22.47 12.43
N ARG A 288 -9.93 -23.18 11.38
CA ARG A 288 -9.39 -24.52 11.02
C ARG A 288 -7.99 -24.48 10.39
N GLY A 289 -7.53 -23.32 9.92
CA GLY A 289 -6.24 -23.14 9.25
C GLY A 289 -5.23 -22.31 10.04
N ASN A 290 -4.38 -21.59 9.32
CA ASN A 290 -3.44 -20.64 9.89
C ASN A 290 -4.16 -19.39 10.40
N ALA A 291 -3.56 -18.73 11.39
CA ALA A 291 -4.00 -17.46 11.89
C ALA A 291 -3.72 -16.37 10.87
N SER A 292 -4.65 -15.44 10.72
CA SER A 292 -4.45 -14.21 9.95
C SER A 292 -4.74 -13.00 10.82
N VAL A 293 -4.07 -11.89 10.51
CA VAL A 293 -4.41 -10.60 11.10
C VAL A 293 -5.75 -10.18 10.51
N VAL A 294 -6.77 -10.00 11.35
CA VAL A 294 -8.08 -9.50 10.92
C VAL A 294 -8.04 -7.99 10.77
N ARG A 295 -7.42 -7.31 11.74
CA ARG A 295 -7.21 -5.87 11.78
C ARG A 295 -6.19 -5.50 12.85
N VAL A 296 -5.67 -4.29 12.80
CA VAL A 296 -4.90 -3.66 13.88
C VAL A 296 -5.71 -2.48 14.41
N ILE A 297 -5.92 -2.42 15.71
CA ILE A 297 -6.72 -1.36 16.36
C ILE A 297 -5.85 -0.49 17.26
N ASN A 298 -6.43 0.64 17.70
CA ASN A 298 -5.76 1.65 18.53
C ASN A 298 -4.44 2.09 17.90
N VAL A 299 -4.45 2.27 16.58
CA VAL A 299 -3.23 2.55 15.84
C VAL A 299 -2.87 4.01 16.00
N ALA A 300 -1.58 4.23 16.29
CA ALA A 300 -0.97 5.55 16.32
C ALA A 300 0.14 5.61 15.28
N ILE A 301 0.10 6.65 14.44
CA ILE A 301 1.03 6.85 13.32
C ILE A 301 1.82 8.14 13.55
N GLY A 302 3.16 8.05 13.54
CA GLY A 302 4.08 9.18 13.71
C GLY A 302 4.50 9.45 15.15
N ILE A 303 5.44 10.39 15.33
CA ILE A 303 6.06 10.74 16.63
C ILE A 303 5.62 12.14 17.09
N LYS A 304 5.81 13.18 16.25
CA LYS A 304 5.56 14.58 16.61
C LYS A 304 4.10 15.03 16.41
N GLN A 305 3.38 14.42 15.48
CA GLN A 305 1.95 14.62 15.24
C GLN A 305 1.26 13.27 15.34
N LEU A 306 1.20 12.74 16.56
CA LEU A 306 0.75 11.39 16.84
C LEU A 306 -0.76 11.29 16.59
N LYS A 307 -1.13 10.95 15.37
CA LYS A 307 -2.54 10.77 15.00
C LYS A 307 -2.98 9.40 15.52
N LYS A 308 -3.85 9.42 16.52
CA LYS A 308 -4.37 8.23 17.22
C LYS A 308 -5.75 7.84 16.68
N GLY A 309 -6.16 6.61 17.01
CA GLY A 309 -7.52 6.14 16.76
C GLY A 309 -7.74 5.56 15.38
N TYR A 310 -6.66 5.24 14.65
CA TYR A 310 -6.78 4.55 13.38
C TYR A 310 -7.03 3.05 13.56
N GLU A 311 -7.67 2.47 12.56
CA GLU A 311 -7.80 1.04 12.35
C GLU A 311 -7.04 0.68 11.07
N LEU A 312 -6.28 -0.41 11.09
CA LEU A 312 -5.63 -0.96 9.90
C LEU A 312 -6.33 -2.24 9.50
N LYS A 313 -6.72 -2.35 8.24
CA LYS A 313 -7.24 -3.60 7.67
C LYS A 313 -6.26 -4.14 6.64
N PRO A 314 -5.98 -5.46 6.63
CA PRO A 314 -5.07 -6.06 5.66
C PRO A 314 -5.50 -5.77 4.22
N GLY A 315 -4.52 -5.57 3.33
CA GLY A 315 -4.76 -5.25 1.93
C GLY A 315 -4.69 -3.75 1.61
N VAL A 316 -4.76 -3.43 0.32
CA VAL A 316 -4.53 -2.08 -0.22
C VAL A 316 -5.79 -1.62 -0.97
N GLN A 317 -6.45 -0.58 -0.49
CA GLN A 317 -7.66 -0.03 -1.11
C GLN A 317 -7.38 1.26 -1.90
N SER A 318 -6.59 1.16 -2.97
CA SER A 318 -6.18 2.32 -3.78
C SER A 318 -7.36 3.10 -4.39
N SER A 319 -8.49 2.45 -4.62
CA SER A 319 -9.68 3.06 -5.21
C SER A 319 -10.35 4.11 -4.32
N SER A 320 -9.96 4.22 -3.05
CA SER A 320 -10.49 5.26 -2.16
C SER A 320 -9.64 6.52 -2.10
N ARG A 321 -8.59 6.61 -2.93
CA ARG A 321 -7.78 7.82 -3.04
C ARG A 321 -8.66 9.01 -3.46
N ARG A 322 -8.59 10.10 -2.70
CA ARG A 322 -9.25 11.38 -2.99
C ARG A 322 -8.28 12.28 -3.76
N VAL A 323 -8.73 12.83 -4.87
CA VAL A 323 -8.00 13.85 -5.64
C VAL A 323 -8.81 15.13 -5.58
N LYS A 324 -8.23 16.19 -5.02
CA LYS A 324 -8.84 17.53 -5.02
C LYS A 324 -8.27 18.32 -6.19
N VAL A 325 -9.14 18.90 -7.00
CA VAL A 325 -8.76 19.72 -8.16
C VAL A 325 -9.50 21.05 -8.12
N ASN A 326 -8.86 22.12 -8.57
CA ASN A 326 -9.46 23.45 -8.63
C ASN A 326 -9.26 24.06 -10.02
N GLY A 327 -10.34 24.55 -10.63
CA GLY A 327 -10.26 25.22 -11.93
C GLY A 327 -9.41 26.49 -11.91
N ALA A 328 -9.24 27.14 -10.74
CA ALA A 328 -8.35 28.30 -10.59
C ALA A 328 -6.89 27.96 -10.93
N ASP A 329 -6.43 26.75 -10.58
CA ASP A 329 -5.04 26.30 -10.78
C ASP A 329 -4.69 26.20 -12.27
N ILE A 330 -5.69 26.00 -13.12
CA ILE A 330 -5.56 25.87 -14.58
C ILE A 330 -6.00 27.13 -15.32
N LYS A 331 -6.22 28.24 -14.59
CA LYS A 331 -6.73 29.52 -15.10
C LYS A 331 -8.09 29.40 -15.79
N ASP A 332 -8.94 28.49 -15.30
CA ASP A 332 -10.33 28.31 -15.71
C ASP A 332 -11.27 28.76 -14.56
N ILE A 333 -12.56 28.46 -14.67
CA ILE A 333 -13.58 28.80 -13.67
C ILE A 333 -13.20 28.19 -12.31
N PRO A 334 -13.12 28.99 -11.21
CA PRO A 334 -12.55 28.61 -9.92
C PRO A 334 -13.49 27.71 -9.08
N CYS A 335 -13.91 26.58 -9.64
CA CYS A 335 -14.68 25.56 -8.95
C CYS A 335 -13.73 24.47 -8.41
N GLN A 336 -13.94 24.09 -7.16
CA GLN A 336 -13.21 23.01 -6.52
C GLN A 336 -14.02 21.71 -6.55
N TYR A 337 -13.39 20.62 -6.97
CA TYR A 337 -13.98 19.29 -7.01
C TYR A 337 -13.14 18.30 -6.21
N SER A 338 -13.79 17.26 -5.68
CA SER A 338 -13.12 16.13 -5.04
C SER A 338 -13.56 14.85 -5.74
N MET A 339 -12.60 14.16 -6.35
CA MET A 339 -12.80 12.92 -7.08
C MET A 339 -12.29 11.73 -6.25
N VAL A 340 -12.93 10.57 -6.38
CA VAL A 340 -12.52 9.33 -5.72
C VAL A 340 -12.45 8.20 -6.74
N GLY A 341 -11.44 7.32 -6.64
CA GLY A 341 -11.35 6.14 -7.50
C GLY A 341 -10.69 6.39 -8.86
N LEU A 342 -9.90 7.45 -8.96
CA LEU A 342 -8.89 7.60 -10.02
C LEU A 342 -7.67 6.74 -9.73
N GLU A 343 -7.10 6.15 -10.77
CA GLU A 343 -5.82 5.47 -10.69
C GLU A 343 -4.68 6.47 -10.84
N ARG A 344 -3.48 6.14 -10.32
CA ARG A 344 -2.34 7.09 -10.29
C ARG A 344 -1.86 7.58 -11.65
N TYR A 345 -2.13 6.80 -12.69
CA TYR A 345 -1.72 7.07 -14.06
C TYR A 345 -2.77 7.87 -14.86
N GLU A 346 -3.92 8.16 -14.24
CA GLU A 346 -5.03 8.84 -14.92
C GLU A 346 -5.03 10.33 -14.62
N LEU A 347 -5.38 11.08 -15.65
CA LEU A 347 -5.54 12.52 -15.62
C LEU A 347 -7.00 12.87 -15.25
N PRO A 348 -7.25 13.69 -14.22
CA PRO A 348 -8.58 14.03 -13.76
C PRO A 348 -9.37 14.91 -14.73
N VAL A 349 -10.65 14.57 -14.93
CA VAL A 349 -11.65 15.37 -15.65
C VAL A 349 -12.95 15.39 -14.86
N ILE A 350 -13.41 16.58 -14.44
CA ILE A 350 -14.69 16.74 -13.73
C ILE A 350 -15.21 18.18 -13.85
N GLY A 351 -16.48 18.33 -14.24
CA GLY A 351 -17.13 19.64 -14.34
C GLY A 351 -16.28 20.64 -15.14
N THR A 352 -15.91 21.76 -14.53
CA THR A 352 -15.08 22.79 -15.19
C THR A 352 -13.59 22.44 -15.26
N TYR A 353 -13.13 21.41 -14.55
CA TYR A 353 -11.72 21.03 -14.49
C TYR A 353 -11.39 19.93 -15.51
N VAL A 354 -10.42 20.20 -16.38
CA VAL A 354 -9.77 19.21 -17.26
C VAL A 354 -8.28 19.37 -17.04
N ASP A 355 -7.59 18.30 -16.62
CA ASP A 355 -6.15 18.34 -16.39
C ASP A 355 -5.41 18.95 -17.61
N PRO A 356 -4.54 19.96 -17.45
CA PRO A 356 -3.88 20.66 -18.57
C PRO A 356 -3.00 19.76 -19.44
N ARG A 357 -2.63 18.57 -18.95
CA ARG A 357 -1.89 17.56 -19.71
C ARG A 357 -2.80 16.83 -20.70
N ILE A 358 -4.12 16.97 -20.62
CA ILE A 358 -5.07 16.45 -21.60
C ILE A 358 -5.10 17.40 -22.79
N ILE A 359 -4.42 17.01 -23.87
CA ILE A 359 -4.17 17.88 -25.03
C ILE A 359 -4.76 17.22 -26.29
N PRO A 360 -5.57 17.94 -27.08
CA PRO A 360 -6.05 17.44 -28.35
C PRO A 360 -4.93 17.03 -29.31
N GLY A 361 -5.16 15.95 -30.06
CA GLY A 361 -4.21 15.32 -30.97
C GLY A 361 -3.47 14.11 -30.37
N PHE A 362 -3.60 13.86 -29.07
CA PHE A 362 -3.07 12.67 -28.38
C PHE A 362 -4.17 11.64 -28.14
N SER A 363 -3.78 10.38 -27.98
CA SER A 363 -4.71 9.27 -27.70
C SER A 363 -4.87 9.03 -26.21
N TYR A 364 -6.11 8.75 -25.78
CA TYR A 364 -6.44 8.45 -24.40
C TYR A 364 -7.40 7.27 -24.31
N ARG A 365 -7.27 6.51 -23.23
CA ARG A 365 -8.25 5.52 -22.79
C ARG A 365 -9.01 6.10 -21.60
N VAL A 366 -10.33 5.93 -21.60
CA VAL A 366 -11.21 6.68 -20.68
C VAL A 366 -12.08 5.75 -19.87
N ARG A 367 -12.27 6.07 -18.58
CA ARG A 367 -13.27 5.44 -17.73
C ARG A 367 -13.83 6.43 -16.70
N PRO A 368 -15.07 6.24 -16.24
CA PRO A 368 -15.56 6.94 -15.06
C PRO A 368 -14.70 6.60 -13.85
N ALA A 369 -14.49 7.56 -12.96
CA ALA A 369 -13.83 7.33 -11.69
C ALA A 369 -14.61 6.26 -10.89
N ASN A 370 -13.93 5.47 -10.06
CA ASN A 370 -14.56 4.39 -9.28
C ASN A 370 -15.26 3.26 -10.10
N SER A 371 -15.18 3.27 -11.44
CA SER A 371 -15.68 2.21 -12.31
C SER A 371 -14.54 1.46 -13.00
N ARG A 372 -14.65 0.13 -13.11
CA ARG A 372 -13.73 -0.69 -13.93
C ARG A 372 -14.12 -0.73 -15.41
N ARG A 373 -15.35 -0.32 -15.74
CA ARG A 373 -15.85 -0.32 -17.11
C ARG A 373 -15.37 0.94 -17.81
N HIS A 374 -14.66 0.73 -18.91
CA HIS A 374 -14.16 1.81 -19.74
C HIS A 374 -15.26 2.31 -20.68
N LEU A 375 -15.20 3.60 -21.01
CA LEU A 375 -15.98 4.16 -22.11
C LEU A 375 -15.40 3.65 -23.43
N PHE A 376 -16.22 3.73 -24.50
CA PHE A 376 -15.82 3.34 -25.86
C PHE A 376 -15.25 1.91 -25.96
N GLU A 377 -15.84 0.98 -25.19
CA GLU A 377 -15.43 -0.42 -25.15
C GLU A 377 -13.97 -0.64 -24.70
N GLY A 378 -13.37 0.36 -24.03
CA GLY A 378 -11.97 0.32 -23.62
C GLY A 378 -10.97 0.67 -24.73
N ARG A 379 -11.45 1.06 -25.92
CA ARG A 379 -10.59 1.54 -27.00
C ARG A 379 -9.87 2.82 -26.60
N SER A 380 -8.64 2.95 -27.07
CA SER A 380 -7.86 4.18 -26.94
C SER A 380 -8.16 5.05 -28.15
N LEU A 381 -8.73 6.24 -27.95
CA LEU A 381 -9.16 7.11 -29.04
C LEU A 381 -8.37 8.42 -29.01
N MET A 382 -8.14 8.98 -30.20
CA MET A 382 -7.48 10.28 -30.34
C MET A 382 -8.45 11.40 -29.96
N LEU A 383 -8.05 12.23 -28.99
CA LEU A 383 -8.81 13.41 -28.58
C LEU A 383 -8.77 14.46 -29.69
N GLN A 384 -9.93 14.94 -30.14
CA GLN A 384 -10.04 15.98 -31.17
C GLN A 384 -10.21 17.37 -30.58
N SER A 385 -11.02 17.50 -29.53
CA SER A 385 -11.29 18.80 -28.91
C SER A 385 -11.78 18.67 -27.47
N VAL A 386 -11.55 19.74 -26.70
CA VAL A 386 -12.11 19.98 -25.38
C VAL A 386 -12.96 21.24 -25.50
N GLY A 387 -14.26 21.11 -25.26
CA GLY A 387 -15.21 22.21 -25.33
C GLY A 387 -14.99 23.25 -24.23
N MET A 388 -15.48 24.47 -24.46
CA MET A 388 -15.52 25.54 -23.46
C MET A 388 -16.78 25.46 -22.59
N GLY A 389 -16.81 26.21 -21.48
CA GLY A 389 -17.95 26.27 -20.57
C GLY A 389 -17.80 25.41 -19.31
N TYR A 390 -18.93 25.22 -18.61
CA TYR A 390 -19.01 24.55 -17.31
C TYR A 390 -18.99 23.02 -17.42
N GLY A 391 -19.84 22.45 -18.29
CA GLY A 391 -19.71 21.08 -18.77
C GLY A 391 -18.92 21.12 -20.08
N LYS A 392 -17.68 20.62 -20.07
CA LYS A 392 -16.81 20.63 -21.26
C LYS A 392 -17.08 19.38 -22.07
N ARG A 393 -17.47 19.56 -23.34
CA ARG A 393 -17.63 18.44 -24.27
C ARG A 393 -16.26 17.92 -24.68
N ILE A 394 -15.94 16.69 -24.31
CA ILE A 394 -14.70 16.01 -24.69
C ILE A 394 -15.01 15.15 -25.91
N THR A 395 -14.41 15.49 -27.05
CA THR A 395 -14.72 14.84 -28.34
C THR A 395 -13.52 14.08 -28.86
N PHE A 396 -13.71 12.81 -29.19
CA PHE A 396 -12.71 11.93 -29.77
C PHE A 396 -12.98 11.67 -31.24
N LYS A 397 -11.95 11.19 -31.95
CA LYS A 397 -12.06 10.81 -33.36
C LYS A 397 -13.20 9.80 -33.53
N PRO A 398 -14.22 10.12 -34.36
CA PRO A 398 -15.33 9.21 -34.57
C PRO A 398 -14.94 8.10 -35.55
N ASP A 399 -15.61 6.95 -35.46
CA ASP A 399 -15.46 5.87 -36.44
C ASP A 399 -16.10 6.25 -37.79
N THR A 400 -17.18 7.06 -37.75
CA THR A 400 -17.83 7.62 -38.94
C THR A 400 -18.11 9.10 -38.78
N LEU A 401 -17.95 9.89 -39.86
CA LEU A 401 -18.19 11.34 -39.82
C LEU A 401 -19.68 11.70 -39.68
N ASN A 402 -20.58 10.80 -40.07
CA ASN A 402 -22.01 11.06 -40.14
C ASN A 402 -22.73 10.84 -38.80
N ALA A 403 -22.15 10.05 -37.89
CA ALA A 403 -22.70 9.78 -36.55
C ALA A 403 -21.56 9.76 -35.52
N PRO A 404 -21.06 10.93 -35.09
CA PRO A 404 -19.97 10.99 -34.11
C PRO A 404 -20.50 10.69 -32.70
N GLU A 405 -20.39 9.44 -32.28
CA GLU A 405 -20.80 8.98 -30.94
C GLU A 405 -19.66 9.03 -29.91
N ASN A 406 -18.43 9.28 -30.35
CA ASN A 406 -17.24 9.24 -29.49
C ASN A 406 -17.04 10.55 -28.72
N TYR A 407 -17.99 10.93 -27.86
CA TYR A 407 -17.86 12.10 -26.99
C TYR A 407 -18.54 11.88 -25.63
N PHE A 408 -18.16 12.68 -24.63
CA PHE A 408 -18.86 12.80 -23.36
C PHE A 408 -18.75 14.23 -22.82
N TRP A 409 -19.49 14.56 -21.77
CA TRP A 409 -19.33 15.82 -21.04
C TRP A 409 -18.60 15.57 -19.73
N SER A 410 -17.72 16.49 -19.34
CA SER A 410 -16.92 16.38 -18.11
C SER A 410 -17.75 16.29 -16.82
N ASP A 411 -19.05 16.58 -16.88
CA ASP A 411 -20.03 16.47 -15.80
C ASP A 411 -21.05 15.31 -15.99
N SER A 412 -20.91 14.52 -17.06
CA SER A 412 -21.77 13.34 -17.29
C SER A 412 -21.65 12.28 -16.19
N HIS A 413 -20.53 12.30 -15.45
CA HIS A 413 -20.22 11.39 -14.36
C HIS A 413 -19.99 12.20 -13.08
N PRO A 414 -20.84 12.06 -12.04
CA PRO A 414 -20.73 12.86 -10.82
C PRO A 414 -19.44 12.57 -10.02
N GLU A 415 -18.91 11.36 -10.14
CA GLU A 415 -17.60 10.95 -9.63
C GLU A 415 -16.41 11.47 -10.45
N GLY A 416 -16.70 12.01 -11.63
CA GLY A 416 -15.76 12.46 -12.65
C GLY A 416 -15.11 11.31 -13.44
N ILE A 417 -14.10 11.63 -14.24
CA ILE A 417 -13.55 10.75 -15.29
C ILE A 417 -12.02 10.73 -15.20
N GLY A 418 -11.45 9.54 -15.37
CA GLY A 418 -10.00 9.34 -15.52
C GLY A 418 -9.64 9.17 -16.99
N MET A 419 -8.65 9.94 -17.45
CA MET A 419 -8.08 9.80 -18.79
C MET A 419 -6.64 9.28 -18.71
N GLU A 420 -6.43 8.06 -19.22
CA GLU A 420 -5.12 7.43 -19.33
C GLU A 420 -4.47 7.80 -20.68
N PRO A 421 -3.28 8.42 -20.72
CA PRO A 421 -2.57 8.71 -21.96
C PRO A 421 -2.07 7.41 -22.62
N ARG A 422 -2.23 7.28 -23.94
CA ARG A 422 -1.82 6.09 -24.71
C ARG A 422 -0.92 6.49 -25.88
N ALA A 423 0.32 6.01 -25.85
CA ALA A 423 1.33 6.23 -26.88
C ALA A 423 1.47 5.03 -27.83
N VAL A 424 1.37 3.81 -27.27
CA VAL A 424 1.56 2.55 -28.00
C VAL A 424 0.26 1.75 -28.02
N HIS A 425 -0.05 1.16 -29.17
CA HIS A 425 -1.24 0.36 -29.41
C HIS A 425 -0.86 -1.04 -29.94
N PRO A 426 -1.73 -2.06 -29.81
CA PRO A 426 -1.57 -3.32 -30.53
C PRO A 426 -1.34 -3.09 -32.03
N ASP A 427 -0.58 -3.98 -32.65
CA ASP A 427 -0.22 -3.98 -34.08
C ASP A 427 0.72 -2.86 -34.54
N MET A 428 1.14 -1.94 -33.65
CA MET A 428 2.19 -0.98 -33.98
C MET A 428 3.52 -1.71 -34.26
N LYS A 429 4.18 -1.30 -35.34
CA LYS A 429 5.45 -1.87 -35.79
C LYS A 429 6.60 -0.92 -35.53
N PHE A 430 7.76 -1.48 -35.22
CA PHE A 430 8.96 -0.75 -34.87
C PHE A 430 10.18 -1.35 -35.54
N SER A 431 11.11 -0.51 -35.98
CA SER A 431 12.49 -0.90 -36.26
C SER A 431 13.33 -0.68 -35.00
N ILE A 432 14.17 -1.66 -34.68
CA ILE A 432 15.03 -1.64 -33.50
C ILE A 432 16.42 -1.21 -33.95
N THR A 433 16.94 -0.16 -33.34
CA THR A 433 18.30 0.32 -33.56
C THR A 433 19.10 0.27 -32.25
N GLY A 434 20.41 0.08 -32.36
CA GLY A 434 21.36 0.18 -31.25
C GLY A 434 22.75 0.50 -31.78
N ASN A 435 23.47 1.39 -31.08
CA ASN A 435 24.78 1.90 -31.49
C ASN A 435 24.86 2.37 -32.96
N GLY A 436 23.76 2.92 -33.49
CA GLY A 436 23.68 3.44 -34.87
C GLY A 436 23.39 2.40 -35.97
N GLY A 437 23.24 1.11 -35.62
CA GLY A 437 22.90 0.03 -36.57
C GLY A 437 21.46 -0.47 -36.42
N LEU A 438 20.90 -1.00 -37.51
CA LEU A 438 19.62 -1.74 -37.49
C LEU A 438 19.83 -3.12 -36.88
N LEU A 439 19.12 -3.43 -35.80
CA LEU A 439 19.23 -4.68 -35.05
C LEU A 439 18.03 -5.61 -35.27
N GLY A 440 16.89 -5.10 -35.71
CA GLY A 440 15.70 -5.94 -35.88
C GLY A 440 14.40 -5.16 -36.03
N GLU A 441 13.30 -5.87 -35.84
CA GLU A 441 11.94 -5.36 -35.91
C GLU A 441 11.13 -5.85 -34.70
N ALA A 442 10.15 -5.06 -34.29
CA ALA A 442 9.19 -5.45 -33.26
C ALA A 442 7.76 -5.11 -33.69
N ILE A 443 6.82 -5.97 -33.29
CA ILE A 443 5.39 -5.75 -33.46
C ILE A 443 4.73 -5.88 -32.09
N VAL A 444 3.93 -4.88 -31.70
CA VAL A 444 3.23 -4.90 -30.42
C VAL A 444 2.11 -5.93 -30.48
N PHE A 445 2.20 -6.96 -29.66
CA PHE A 445 1.17 -7.98 -29.52
C PHE A 445 0.09 -7.54 -28.53
N ARG A 446 0.49 -7.04 -27.35
CA ARG A 446 -0.43 -6.57 -26.31
C ARG A 446 0.08 -5.32 -25.61
N ALA A 447 -0.84 -4.40 -25.33
CA ALA A 447 -0.60 -3.17 -24.58
C ALA A 447 -1.60 -3.04 -23.42
N ASP A 448 -1.75 -4.12 -22.65
CA ASP A 448 -2.78 -4.25 -21.62
C ASP A 448 -2.49 -3.41 -20.38
N LEU A 449 -1.20 -3.23 -20.05
CA LEU A 449 -0.77 -2.48 -18.88
C LEU A 449 -1.01 -0.97 -19.04
N PRO A 450 -1.19 -0.24 -17.92
CA PRO A 450 -1.33 1.20 -17.96
C PRO A 450 -0.07 1.90 -18.51
N GLN A 451 -0.27 2.94 -19.31
CA GLN A 451 0.79 3.82 -19.79
C GLN A 451 0.79 5.11 -18.96
N ILE A 452 1.97 5.52 -18.49
CA ILE A 452 2.10 6.55 -17.45
C ILE A 452 2.85 7.74 -17.99
N GLU A 453 2.19 8.89 -18.09
CA GLU A 453 2.88 10.14 -18.46
C GLU A 453 3.86 10.56 -17.36
N LYS A 454 5.14 10.65 -17.72
CA LYS A 454 6.22 11.13 -16.84
C LYS A 454 6.40 12.63 -16.94
N MET A 455 6.30 13.18 -18.15
CA MET A 455 6.59 14.58 -18.43
C MET A 455 5.88 15.06 -19.69
N THR A 456 5.47 16.33 -19.69
CA THR A 456 5.05 17.08 -20.90
C THR A 456 5.93 18.32 -21.04
N GLU A 457 6.52 18.52 -22.21
CA GLU A 457 7.34 19.68 -22.56
C GLU A 457 6.76 20.46 -23.73
N TYR A 458 6.98 21.78 -23.72
CA TYR A 458 6.61 22.68 -24.81
C TYR A 458 7.87 23.24 -25.47
N VAL A 459 8.21 22.68 -26.63
CA VAL A 459 9.48 22.93 -27.32
C VAL A 459 9.29 23.94 -28.45
N ASP A 460 10.15 24.97 -28.51
CA ASP A 460 10.15 25.92 -29.63
C ASP A 460 10.66 25.24 -30.90
N VAL A 461 9.93 25.42 -32.01
CA VAL A 461 10.30 24.82 -33.30
C VAL A 461 10.92 25.88 -34.20
N PRO A 462 12.19 25.74 -34.62
CA PRO A 462 12.84 26.70 -35.50
C PRO A 462 12.00 26.97 -36.75
N GLY A 463 11.75 28.25 -37.04
CA GLY A 463 11.01 28.69 -38.23
C GLY A 463 9.50 28.46 -38.20
N LYS A 464 8.89 28.02 -37.08
CA LYS A 464 7.43 27.90 -36.96
C LYS A 464 6.89 28.76 -35.81
N ARG A 465 5.71 29.36 -36.03
CA ARG A 465 4.99 30.08 -34.97
C ARG A 465 4.26 29.06 -34.09
N GLY A 466 4.58 29.04 -32.79
CA GLY A 466 4.00 28.14 -31.80
C GLY A 466 4.99 27.09 -31.28
N LYS A 467 4.56 26.31 -30.28
CA LYS A 467 5.39 25.29 -29.63
C LYS A 467 4.94 23.88 -30.02
N ALA A 468 5.90 22.98 -30.22
CA ALA A 468 5.61 21.55 -30.25
C ALA A 468 5.33 21.04 -28.83
N VAL A 469 4.42 20.09 -28.71
CA VAL A 469 4.13 19.42 -27.45
C VAL A 469 4.78 18.05 -27.48
N GLU A 470 5.66 17.78 -26.54
CA GLU A 470 6.32 16.49 -26.36
C GLU A 470 5.84 15.83 -25.07
N LYS A 471 5.36 14.59 -25.17
CA LYS A 471 4.97 13.77 -24.03
C LYS A 471 5.91 12.58 -23.91
N TYR A 472 6.42 12.39 -22.70
CA TYR A 472 7.24 11.24 -22.32
C TYR A 472 6.36 10.28 -21.52
N ILE A 473 6.02 9.16 -22.12
CA ILE A 473 5.06 8.20 -21.58
C ILE A 473 5.78 6.88 -21.32
N GLN A 474 5.80 6.43 -20.07
CA GLN A 474 6.29 5.10 -19.73
C GLN A 474 5.33 4.06 -20.30
N VAL A 475 5.89 3.09 -21.02
CA VAL A 475 5.15 1.98 -21.61
C VAL A 475 5.73 0.66 -21.13
N ASP A 476 4.85 -0.31 -20.94
CA ASP A 476 5.19 -1.71 -20.69
C ASP A 476 4.25 -2.55 -21.57
N VAL A 477 4.83 -3.18 -22.60
CA VAL A 477 4.09 -3.86 -23.65
C VAL A 477 4.67 -5.23 -23.93
N THR A 478 3.85 -6.14 -24.44
CA THR A 478 4.32 -7.42 -24.96
C THR A 478 4.48 -7.31 -26.47
N CYS A 479 5.67 -7.60 -26.98
CA CYS A 479 6.01 -7.51 -28.40
C CYS A 479 6.48 -8.85 -28.96
N HIS A 480 6.16 -9.09 -30.22
CA HIS A 480 6.88 -10.03 -31.08
C HIS A 480 8.12 -9.33 -31.61
N VAL A 481 9.31 -9.80 -31.24
CA VAL A 481 10.59 -9.19 -31.58
C VAL A 481 11.39 -10.13 -32.45
N LYS A 482 11.88 -9.62 -33.57
CA LYS A 482 12.69 -10.32 -34.56
C LYS A 482 14.04 -9.61 -34.65
N LEU A 483 15.11 -10.24 -34.17
CA LEU A 483 16.46 -9.68 -34.22
C LEU A 483 17.23 -10.25 -35.42
N ALA A 484 18.10 -9.42 -36.01
CA ALA A 484 19.02 -9.82 -37.05
C ALA A 484 20.27 -10.46 -36.40
N THR A 485 20.48 -11.76 -36.59
CA THR A 485 21.64 -12.47 -36.05
C THR A 485 22.88 -12.15 -36.88
N THR A 486 23.82 -11.38 -36.32
CA THR A 486 25.14 -11.13 -36.93
C THR A 486 26.05 -12.35 -36.71
N GLY A 487 25.99 -13.32 -37.63
CA GLY A 487 26.89 -14.47 -37.60
C GLY A 487 26.48 -15.57 -38.59
N GLY A 488 27.19 -15.63 -39.71
CA GLY A 488 27.03 -16.54 -40.86
C GLY A 488 26.32 -17.88 -40.66
N GLY A 489 25.37 -18.14 -41.57
CA GLY A 489 24.74 -19.44 -41.80
C GLY A 489 23.23 -19.36 -41.65
N SER A 490 22.51 -19.44 -42.78
CA SER A 490 21.05 -19.45 -42.90
C SER A 490 20.34 -20.14 -41.74
N VAL A 491 19.69 -19.39 -40.85
CA VAL A 491 18.65 -19.89 -39.94
C VAL A 491 17.63 -18.77 -39.71
N ASP A 492 16.35 -19.13 -39.80
CA ASP A 492 15.17 -18.28 -39.58
C ASP A 492 15.39 -17.24 -38.48
N SER A 493 15.09 -15.97 -38.75
CA SER A 493 15.08 -14.98 -37.66
C SER A 493 13.88 -15.28 -36.76
N GLU A 494 14.14 -16.04 -35.71
CA GLU A 494 13.14 -16.49 -34.74
C GLU A 494 12.46 -15.29 -34.09
N VAL A 495 11.13 -15.31 -34.14
CA VAL A 495 10.29 -14.28 -33.52
C VAL A 495 10.10 -14.63 -32.06
N HIS A 496 10.59 -13.76 -31.18
CA HIS A 496 10.54 -13.93 -29.75
C HIS A 496 9.41 -13.10 -29.16
N LEU A 497 8.51 -13.72 -28.39
CA LEU A 497 7.52 -12.98 -27.61
C LEU A 497 8.17 -12.51 -26.30
N MET A 498 8.26 -11.20 -26.08
CA MET A 498 8.92 -10.63 -24.90
C MET A 498 8.22 -9.39 -24.37
N LYS A 499 8.41 -9.12 -23.08
CA LYS A 499 8.02 -7.84 -22.48
C LYS A 499 9.08 -6.79 -22.79
N VAL A 500 8.61 -5.63 -23.19
CA VAL A 500 9.39 -4.46 -23.56
C VAL A 500 8.88 -3.29 -22.73
N SER A 501 9.75 -2.78 -21.86
CA SER A 501 9.47 -1.58 -21.06
C SER A 501 10.36 -0.44 -21.52
N GLY A 502 9.84 0.78 -21.60
CA GLY A 502 10.62 1.95 -22.02
C GLY A 502 9.83 3.25 -21.95
N THR A 503 10.43 4.32 -22.45
CA THR A 503 9.82 5.65 -22.52
C THR A 503 9.49 6.01 -23.96
N ALA A 504 8.20 6.13 -24.27
CA ALA A 504 7.68 6.59 -25.55
C ALA A 504 7.69 8.12 -25.61
N LEU A 505 8.31 8.68 -26.65
CA LEU A 505 8.26 10.10 -26.99
C LEU A 505 7.16 10.34 -28.03
N VAL A 506 6.07 11.00 -27.63
CA VAL A 506 4.98 11.36 -28.53
C VAL A 506 5.01 12.87 -28.74
N ARG A 507 5.08 13.31 -30.01
CA ARG A 507 5.24 14.72 -30.37
C ARG A 507 4.11 15.21 -31.25
N LYS A 508 3.59 16.40 -30.95
CA LYS A 508 2.66 17.15 -31.79
C LYS A 508 3.27 18.48 -32.18
N ASP A 509 3.59 18.66 -33.46
CA ASP A 509 4.15 19.92 -33.97
C ASP A 509 3.08 21.03 -34.11
N PRO A 510 3.48 22.31 -34.11
CA PRO A 510 2.57 23.43 -34.37
C PRO A 510 1.79 23.27 -35.67
N GLY A 511 0.48 23.49 -35.62
CA GLY A 511 -0.43 23.38 -36.77
C GLY A 511 -0.80 21.95 -37.18
N GLN A 512 -0.20 20.92 -36.58
CA GLN A 512 -0.61 19.54 -36.81
C GLN A 512 -1.81 19.18 -35.93
N GLN A 513 -2.76 18.44 -36.48
CA GLN A 513 -3.95 17.99 -35.74
C GLN A 513 -3.66 16.74 -34.90
N THR A 514 -2.67 15.94 -35.29
CA THR A 514 -2.38 14.63 -34.71
C THR A 514 -0.95 14.58 -34.17
N ALA A 515 -0.79 14.10 -32.94
CA ALA A 515 0.51 13.75 -32.40
C ALA A 515 1.02 12.45 -33.05
N LYS A 516 2.34 12.28 -33.11
CA LYS A 516 3.00 11.09 -33.65
C LYS A 516 3.96 10.53 -32.61
N LEU A 517 3.99 9.21 -32.50
CA LEU A 517 5.06 8.53 -31.79
C LEU A 517 6.36 8.74 -32.57
N ILE A 518 7.40 9.21 -31.91
CA ILE A 518 8.71 9.49 -32.53
C ILE A 518 9.66 8.32 -32.32
N LYS A 519 9.73 7.82 -31.08
CA LYS A 519 10.57 6.69 -30.67
C LYS A 519 10.15 6.17 -29.30
N VAL A 520 10.54 4.94 -28.98
CA VAL A 520 10.61 4.41 -27.61
C VAL A 520 12.08 4.18 -27.28
N PHE A 521 12.56 4.76 -26.19
CA PHE A 521 13.96 4.72 -25.76
C PHE A 521 14.06 4.31 -24.29
N ASN A 522 15.28 4.12 -23.77
CA ASN A 522 15.53 3.53 -22.45
C ASN A 522 14.83 2.16 -22.31
N VAL A 523 14.98 1.33 -23.35
CA VAL A 523 14.24 0.07 -23.45
C VAL A 523 14.90 -1.02 -22.62
N GLY A 524 14.11 -1.69 -21.78
CA GLY A 524 14.47 -2.92 -21.08
C GLY A 524 13.68 -4.13 -21.58
N LEU A 525 14.35 -5.28 -21.70
CA LEU A 525 13.78 -6.54 -22.17
C LEU A 525 13.79 -7.61 -21.06
N ASP A 526 12.76 -8.43 -20.94
CA ASP A 526 12.61 -9.43 -19.85
C ASP A 526 13.33 -10.78 -20.13
N SER A 527 14.28 -10.87 -21.08
CA SER A 527 14.83 -12.15 -21.58
C SER A 527 16.35 -12.29 -21.47
N GLN A 528 16.90 -13.49 -21.72
CA GLN A 528 18.35 -13.76 -21.82
C GLN A 528 19.05 -12.89 -22.89
N LEU A 529 18.33 -12.38 -23.89
CA LEU A 529 18.85 -11.40 -24.84
C LEU A 529 19.22 -10.08 -24.16
N ASN A 530 18.56 -9.72 -23.06
CA ASN A 530 18.90 -8.55 -22.27
C ASN A 530 20.31 -8.67 -21.68
N LEU A 531 20.81 -9.89 -21.40
CA LEU A 531 22.22 -10.11 -21.00
C LEU A 531 23.17 -9.81 -22.16
N LEU A 532 22.84 -10.19 -23.41
CA LEU A 532 23.67 -9.89 -24.58
C LEU A 532 23.84 -8.38 -24.79
N PHE A 533 22.77 -7.60 -24.64
CA PHE A 533 22.80 -6.15 -24.81
C PHE A 533 23.30 -5.39 -23.57
N ALA A 534 23.10 -5.93 -22.37
CA ALA A 534 23.64 -5.37 -21.12
C ALA A 534 25.17 -5.50 -21.05
N HIS A 535 25.73 -6.62 -21.53
CA HIS A 535 27.18 -6.80 -21.63
C HIS A 535 27.83 -5.86 -22.65
N SER A 536 27.11 -5.45 -23.70
CA SER A 536 27.60 -4.58 -24.76
C SER A 536 27.27 -3.09 -24.58
N GLN A 537 26.70 -2.69 -23.42
CA GLN A 537 26.24 -1.31 -23.12
C GLN A 537 25.42 -0.67 -24.26
N THR A 538 24.68 -1.47 -25.01
CA THR A 538 24.00 -0.99 -26.22
C THR A 538 22.65 -0.40 -25.86
N GLU A 539 22.48 0.91 -26.04
CA GLU A 539 21.20 1.58 -25.84
C GLU A 539 20.25 1.28 -27.01
N LEU A 540 19.18 0.53 -26.73
CA LEU A 540 18.16 0.19 -27.72
C LEU A 540 17.15 1.32 -27.90
N THR A 541 16.85 1.65 -29.15
CA THR A 541 15.78 2.57 -29.54
C THR A 541 14.85 1.92 -30.54
N PHE A 542 13.55 2.03 -30.31
CA PHE A 542 12.50 1.51 -31.19
C PHE A 542 11.90 2.69 -31.95
N HIS A 543 11.98 2.66 -33.28
CA HIS A 543 11.42 3.70 -34.14
C HIS A 543 10.16 3.19 -34.81
N PRO A 544 9.02 3.90 -34.71
CA PRO A 544 7.77 3.44 -35.31
C PRO A 544 7.89 3.39 -36.84
N ILE A 545 7.37 2.31 -37.42
CA ILE A 545 7.27 2.09 -38.85
C ILE A 545 5.81 2.41 -39.27
N PRO A 546 5.59 3.01 -40.46
CA PRO A 546 4.25 3.28 -40.99
C PRO A 546 3.32 2.06 -41.07
#